data_AF-A0A4Y8JLH2-F1
#
_entry.id   AF-A0A4Y8JLH2-F1
#
_cell.length_a   1.000
_cell.length_b   1.000
_cell.length_c   1.000
_cell.angle_alpha   90.00
_cell.angle_beta   90.00
_cell.angle_gamma   90.00
#
_symmetry.space_group_name_H-M   'P 1'
#
loop_
_entity.id
_entity.type
_entity.pdbx_description
1 polymer ?
#
loop_
_entity_poly.entity_id
_entity_poly.type
_entity_poly.pdbx_seq_one_letter_code
_entity_poly.pdbx_strand_id
1 'polypeptide(L)'
;MSSEVLGGGVMIAVAAALWVTYLMPTWARRRQYLTTERNAVRLQQTLRILAETSEVPQQVRLEANARTVLNQRKLLAQAEDDARAEAKAVTDAVASARRSAAALAATNRAAAAREVAAQASAVRAGAAGAAVVAGSPGRARALRLRRVRALTSLILLGGILFFVSGVVAVAAGGAWTAVLGGLATVALAVGALSRLARTSRRAHQHAAAANGSEVSSPSARVGQAFESVHLEETPVVAPSWTPLPLPRPMHLSRGSVAQAAMASVDAAAELRKVAAEAELARRAAALEVAVTPLTRAVPGRENAPVVPAASRFASMGVVGDTAPGMSDLDDVLRRRRAVG
;
A
#
# COMPACT_ATOMS: atom_id res chain seq x y z
N MET A 1 -6.99 -21.81 -21.89
CA MET A 1 -7.18 -20.35 -21.97
C MET A 1 -6.19 -19.55 -21.10
N SER A 2 -5.01 -20.07 -20.73
CA SER A 2 -4.08 -19.40 -19.80
C SER A 2 -2.67 -19.17 -20.38
N SER A 3 -2.43 -19.53 -21.65
CA SER A 3 -1.15 -19.35 -22.35
C SER A 3 -1.02 -17.98 -23.02
N GLU A 4 -2.12 -17.37 -23.45
CA GLU A 4 -2.11 -16.05 -24.14
C GLU A 4 -1.74 -14.89 -23.20
N VAL A 5 -2.18 -14.94 -21.94
CA VAL A 5 -1.88 -13.90 -20.94
C VAL A 5 -0.40 -13.92 -20.53
N LEU A 6 0.24 -15.10 -20.49
CA LEU A 6 1.69 -15.20 -20.28
C LEU A 6 2.49 -14.75 -21.50
N GLY A 7 2.03 -15.05 -22.72
CA GLY A 7 2.70 -14.60 -23.96
C GLY A 7 2.61 -13.09 -24.18
N GLY A 8 1.45 -12.49 -23.92
CA GLY A 8 1.22 -11.05 -24.09
C GLY A 8 2.07 -10.21 -23.14
N GLY A 9 2.18 -10.61 -21.87
CA GLY A 9 3.03 -9.93 -20.89
C GLY A 9 4.51 -9.95 -21.28
N VAL A 10 4.99 -11.06 -21.84
CA VAL A 10 6.38 -11.18 -22.33
C VAL A 10 6.60 -10.28 -23.55
N MET A 11 5.67 -10.24 -24.50
CA MET A 11 5.79 -9.34 -25.66
C MET A 11 5.81 -7.87 -25.26
N ILE A 12 4.97 -7.47 -24.31
CA ILE A 12 4.95 -6.08 -23.79
C ILE A 12 6.26 -5.76 -23.07
N ALA A 13 6.80 -6.69 -22.27
CA ALA A 13 8.09 -6.49 -21.59
C ALA A 13 9.24 -6.35 -22.59
N VAL A 14 9.26 -7.16 -23.65
CA VAL A 14 10.26 -7.07 -24.74
C VAL A 14 10.12 -5.74 -25.48
N ALA A 15 8.89 -5.33 -25.83
CA ALA A 15 8.64 -4.06 -26.49
C ALA A 15 9.06 -2.86 -25.62
N ALA A 16 8.75 -2.88 -24.32
CA ALA A 16 9.16 -1.84 -23.38
C ALA A 16 10.70 -1.79 -23.22
N ALA A 17 11.36 -2.94 -23.15
CA ALA A 17 12.83 -3.00 -23.09
C ALA A 17 13.46 -2.41 -24.36
N LEU A 18 12.98 -2.80 -25.54
CA LEU A 18 13.45 -2.29 -26.81
C LEU A 18 13.24 -0.77 -26.91
N TRP A 19 12.09 -0.28 -26.43
CA TRP A 19 11.79 1.15 -26.39
C TRP A 19 12.74 1.92 -25.49
N VAL A 20 13.04 1.42 -24.29
CA VAL A 20 14.00 2.05 -23.37
C VAL A 20 15.40 2.05 -23.97
N THR A 21 15.85 0.94 -24.56
CA THR A 21 17.16 0.86 -25.23
C THR A 21 17.28 1.85 -26.38
N TYR A 22 16.20 2.08 -27.12
CA TYR A 22 16.18 3.05 -28.20
C TYR A 22 16.14 4.52 -27.71
N LEU A 23 15.37 4.80 -26.65
CA LEU A 23 15.08 6.17 -26.22
C LEU A 23 16.08 6.74 -25.22
N MET A 24 16.70 5.89 -24.40
CA MET A 24 17.66 6.33 -23.38
C MET A 24 18.92 7.02 -23.98
N PRO A 25 19.53 6.55 -25.08
CA PRO A 25 20.71 7.18 -25.69
C PRO A 25 20.41 8.54 -26.34
N THR A 26 19.18 8.75 -26.82
CA THR A 26 18.78 10.00 -27.49
C THR A 26 18.51 11.11 -26.48
N TRP A 27 17.90 10.79 -25.33
CA TRP A 27 17.68 11.75 -24.24
C TRP A 27 18.97 12.15 -23.51
N ALA A 28 19.89 11.20 -23.33
CA ALA A 28 21.19 11.47 -22.71
C ALA A 28 22.00 12.50 -23.51
N ARG A 29 22.08 12.34 -24.84
CA ARG A 29 22.77 13.29 -25.73
C ARG A 29 22.15 14.69 -25.69
N ARG A 30 20.82 14.78 -25.69
CA ARG A 30 20.12 16.07 -25.67
C ARG A 30 20.33 16.83 -24.36
N ARG A 31 20.41 16.13 -23.22
CA ARG A 31 20.74 16.74 -21.92
C ARG A 31 22.17 17.27 -21.85
N GLN A 32 23.12 16.55 -22.44
CA GLN A 32 24.53 16.96 -22.47
C GLN A 32 24.75 18.25 -23.28
N TYR A 33 24.04 18.40 -24.40
CA TYR A 33 24.08 19.63 -25.21
C TYR A 33 23.56 20.88 -24.45
N LEU A 34 22.46 20.75 -23.70
CA LEU A 34 21.91 21.88 -22.94
C LEU A 34 22.83 22.32 -21.79
N THR A 35 23.60 21.39 -21.21
CA THR A 35 24.58 21.74 -20.16
C THR A 35 25.80 22.46 -20.72
N THR A 36 26.29 22.08 -21.91
CA THR A 36 27.43 22.74 -22.54
C THR A 36 27.06 24.12 -23.10
N GLU A 37 25.87 24.29 -23.67
CA GLU A 37 25.38 25.61 -24.12
C GLU A 37 25.25 26.61 -22.96
N ARG A 38 24.67 26.19 -21.84
CA ARG A 38 24.53 27.07 -20.66
C ARG A 38 25.87 27.46 -20.06
N ASN A 39 26.88 26.58 -20.14
CA ASN A 39 28.22 26.89 -19.66
C ASN A 39 28.93 27.88 -20.59
N ALA A 40 28.77 27.72 -21.90
CA ALA A 40 29.29 28.67 -22.88
C ALA A 40 28.68 30.09 -22.73
N VAL A 41 27.37 30.18 -22.53
CA VAL A 41 26.67 31.47 -22.32
C VAL A 41 27.13 32.13 -21.02
N ARG A 42 27.30 31.36 -19.94
CA ARG A 42 27.83 31.89 -18.67
C ARG A 42 29.23 32.45 -18.83
N LEU A 43 30.12 31.75 -19.53
CA LEU A 43 31.48 32.22 -19.77
C LEU A 43 31.50 33.53 -20.57
N GLN A 44 30.73 33.60 -21.66
CA GLN A 44 30.63 34.83 -22.47
C GLN A 44 30.05 36.00 -21.67
N GLN A 45 29.05 35.75 -20.84
CA GLN A 45 28.44 36.77 -20.00
C GLN A 45 29.37 37.20 -18.86
N THR A 46 30.15 36.27 -18.29
CA THR A 46 31.17 36.62 -17.28
C THR A 46 32.30 37.46 -17.87
N LEU A 47 32.76 37.16 -19.08
CA LEU A 47 33.79 37.98 -19.74
C LEU A 47 33.28 39.39 -20.02
N ARG A 48 32.01 39.51 -20.42
CA ARG A 48 31.38 40.81 -20.67
C ARG A 48 31.19 41.63 -19.39
N ILE A 49 30.72 41.01 -18.31
CA ILE A 49 30.57 41.67 -17.01
C ILE A 49 31.95 42.07 -16.46
N LEU A 50 32.98 41.24 -16.63
CA LEU A 50 34.34 41.55 -16.19
C LEU A 50 34.92 42.76 -16.94
N ALA A 51 34.59 42.91 -18.22
CA ALA A 51 34.96 44.08 -19.03
C ALA A 51 34.16 45.34 -18.63
N GLU A 52 32.88 45.19 -18.28
CA GLU A 52 32.00 46.31 -17.91
C GLU A 52 32.21 46.79 -16.45
N THR A 53 32.91 46.04 -15.58
CA THR A 53 33.09 46.37 -14.15
C THR A 53 34.43 47.03 -13.76
N SER A 54 35.29 47.40 -14.72
CA SER A 54 36.61 47.99 -14.42
C SER A 54 36.62 49.50 -14.10
N GLU A 55 35.52 50.24 -14.26
CA GLU A 55 35.52 51.73 -14.23
C GLU A 55 35.09 52.40 -12.90
N VAL A 56 35.37 51.84 -11.71
CA VAL A 56 34.99 52.48 -10.42
C VAL A 56 36.11 52.41 -9.36
N PRO A 57 36.40 53.48 -8.57
CA PRO A 57 37.59 53.59 -7.71
C PRO A 57 37.68 52.51 -6.61
N GLN A 58 38.88 51.98 -6.38
CA GLN A 58 39.10 50.76 -5.58
C GLN A 58 38.84 50.94 -4.07
N GLN A 59 39.10 52.11 -3.49
CA GLN A 59 39.09 52.29 -2.04
C GLN A 59 37.68 52.14 -1.43
N VAL A 60 36.63 52.63 -2.10
CA VAL A 60 35.24 52.48 -1.63
C VAL A 60 34.68 51.07 -1.96
N ARG A 61 35.19 50.43 -3.02
CA ARG A 61 34.81 49.05 -3.39
C ARG A 61 35.32 48.02 -2.39
N LEU A 62 36.53 48.18 -1.84
CA LEU A 62 37.10 47.20 -0.92
C LEU A 62 36.31 47.15 0.40
N GLU A 63 35.87 48.30 0.92
CA GLU A 63 35.11 48.35 2.16
C GLU A 63 33.65 47.92 1.98
N ALA A 64 32.99 48.33 0.89
CA ALA A 64 31.64 47.90 0.56
C ALA A 64 31.59 46.39 0.24
N ASN A 65 32.59 45.87 -0.50
CA ASN A 65 32.67 44.45 -0.84
C ASN A 65 33.04 43.59 0.38
N ALA A 66 33.96 44.02 1.25
CA ALA A 66 34.31 43.25 2.44
C ALA A 66 33.13 43.09 3.41
N ARG A 67 32.38 44.16 3.67
CA ARG A 67 31.18 44.09 4.54
C ARG A 67 30.04 43.30 3.91
N THR A 68 29.80 43.47 2.60
CA THR A 68 28.75 42.72 1.90
C THR A 68 29.08 41.24 1.75
N VAL A 69 30.33 40.87 1.49
CA VAL A 69 30.80 39.47 1.45
C VAL A 69 30.69 38.81 2.82
N LEU A 70 31.00 39.51 3.91
CA LEU A 70 30.81 38.98 5.27
C LEU A 70 29.32 38.75 5.57
N ASN A 71 28.44 39.69 5.20
CA ASN A 71 26.99 39.53 5.37
C ASN A 71 26.42 38.40 4.51
N GLN A 72 26.86 38.27 3.26
CA GLN A 72 26.47 37.18 2.37
C GLN A 72 26.99 35.83 2.87
N ARG A 73 28.23 35.76 3.35
CA ARG A 73 28.80 34.56 3.96
C ARG A 73 28.04 34.17 5.22
N LYS A 74 27.62 35.15 6.04
CA LYS A 74 26.81 34.90 7.24
C LYS A 74 25.42 34.38 6.88
N LEU A 75 24.77 34.97 5.87
CA LEU A 75 23.48 34.50 5.35
C LEU A 75 23.57 33.08 4.76
N LEU A 76 24.63 32.78 3.99
CA LEU A 76 24.86 31.44 3.46
C LEU A 76 25.13 30.43 4.58
N ALA A 77 25.93 30.80 5.59
CA ALA A 77 26.18 29.94 6.74
C ALA A 77 24.89 29.65 7.52
N GLN A 78 24.04 30.66 7.72
CA GLN A 78 22.72 30.49 8.34
C GLN A 78 21.83 29.55 7.52
N ALA A 79 21.75 29.76 6.21
CA ALA A 79 20.97 28.89 5.33
C ALA A 79 21.49 27.43 5.29
N GLU A 80 22.81 27.23 5.35
CA GLU A 80 23.40 25.90 5.47
C GLU A 80 23.05 25.22 6.79
N ASP A 81 23.08 25.96 7.89
CA ASP A 81 22.74 25.43 9.21
C ASP A 81 21.25 25.10 9.32
N ASP A 82 20.38 25.94 8.75
CA ASP A 82 18.94 25.68 8.64
C ASP A 82 18.68 24.42 7.78
N ALA A 83 19.32 24.31 6.62
CA ALA A 83 19.20 23.13 5.76
C ALA A 83 19.71 21.85 6.44
N ARG A 84 20.78 21.94 7.25
CA ARG A 84 21.28 20.81 8.06
C ARG A 84 20.30 20.45 9.18
N ALA A 85 19.63 21.42 9.80
CA ALA A 85 18.62 21.17 10.82
C ALA A 85 17.38 20.48 10.21
N GLU A 86 16.91 20.95 9.06
CA GLU A 86 15.83 20.33 8.31
C GLU A 86 16.18 18.90 7.87
N ALA A 87 17.38 18.68 7.33
CA ALA A 87 17.84 17.36 6.95
C ALA A 87 17.86 16.39 8.14
N LYS A 88 18.37 16.83 9.31
CA LYS A 88 18.34 16.04 10.55
C LYS A 88 16.90 15.73 10.99
N ALA A 89 16.02 16.73 10.99
CA ALA A 89 14.61 16.55 11.33
C ALA A 89 13.91 15.54 10.42
N VAL A 90 14.17 15.57 9.11
CA VAL A 90 13.65 14.57 8.16
C VAL A 90 14.19 13.19 8.46
N THR A 91 15.49 13.05 8.75
CA THR A 91 16.07 11.74 9.11
C THR A 91 15.49 11.18 10.41
N ASP A 92 15.26 12.03 11.41
CA ASP A 92 14.68 11.65 12.70
C ASP A 92 13.19 11.30 12.56
N ALA A 93 12.46 12.02 11.69
CA ALA A 93 11.09 11.69 11.32
C ALA A 93 11.00 10.33 10.61
N VAL A 94 11.92 10.04 9.67
CA VAL A 94 11.97 8.72 9.02
C VAL A 94 12.35 7.62 10.01
N ALA A 95 13.29 7.88 10.92
CA ALA A 95 13.69 6.92 11.94
C ALA A 95 12.56 6.63 12.96
N SER A 96 11.80 7.65 13.36
CA SER A 96 10.62 7.48 14.24
C SER A 96 9.46 6.79 13.52
N ALA A 97 9.22 7.10 12.24
CA ALA A 97 8.24 6.39 11.42
C ALA A 97 8.61 4.91 11.23
N ARG A 98 9.89 4.59 11.01
CA ARG A 98 10.36 3.19 10.95
C ARG A 98 10.21 2.47 12.28
N ARG A 99 10.50 3.14 13.41
CA ARG A 99 10.32 2.56 14.76
C ARG A 99 8.85 2.26 15.06
N SER A 100 7.93 3.17 14.75
CA SER A 100 6.48 2.95 14.94
C SER A 100 5.95 1.86 14.01
N ALA A 101 6.37 1.82 12.75
CA ALA A 101 6.02 0.75 11.82
C ALA A 101 6.55 -0.62 12.28
N ALA A 102 7.78 -0.68 12.81
CA ALA A 102 8.35 -1.90 13.36
C ALA A 102 7.61 -2.38 14.61
N ALA A 103 7.16 -1.47 15.47
CA ALA A 103 6.33 -1.78 16.63
C ALA A 103 4.97 -2.38 16.22
N LEU A 104 4.28 -1.75 15.26
CA LEU A 104 3.03 -2.28 14.70
C LEU A 104 3.24 -3.64 14.00
N ALA A 105 4.34 -3.82 13.29
CA ALA A 105 4.68 -5.11 12.68
C ALA A 105 4.96 -6.19 13.75
N ALA A 106 5.54 -5.82 14.89
CA ALA A 106 5.77 -6.75 16.01
C ALA A 106 4.46 -7.16 16.70
N THR A 107 3.54 -6.22 16.93
CA THR A 107 2.21 -6.53 17.47
C THR A 107 1.41 -7.43 16.53
N ASN A 108 1.43 -7.14 15.22
CA ASN A 108 0.76 -7.96 14.22
C ASN A 108 1.36 -9.36 14.13
N ARG A 109 2.69 -9.49 14.22
CA ARG A 109 3.37 -10.80 14.28
C ARG A 109 3.01 -11.58 15.55
N ALA A 110 2.90 -10.91 16.70
CA ALA A 110 2.48 -11.55 17.94
C ALA A 110 1.02 -12.01 17.88
N ALA A 111 0.12 -11.21 17.31
CA ALA A 111 -1.27 -11.59 17.07
C ALA A 111 -1.37 -12.79 16.11
N ALA A 112 -0.66 -12.75 14.97
CA ALA A 112 -0.60 -13.87 14.03
C ALA A 112 -0.01 -15.14 14.66
N ALA A 113 1.00 -15.03 15.52
CA ALA A 113 1.55 -16.18 16.25
C ALA A 113 0.54 -16.80 17.22
N ARG A 114 -0.28 -15.97 17.90
CA ARG A 114 -1.38 -16.44 18.76
C ARG A 114 -2.46 -17.14 17.93
N GLU A 115 -2.82 -16.59 16.78
CA GLU A 115 -3.77 -17.23 15.86
C GLU A 115 -3.23 -18.57 15.33
N VAL A 116 -1.95 -18.66 14.96
CA VAL A 116 -1.33 -19.91 14.52
C VAL A 116 -1.26 -20.93 15.66
N ALA A 117 -0.99 -20.51 16.91
CA ALA A 117 -1.02 -21.39 18.08
C ALA A 117 -2.44 -21.88 18.41
N ALA A 118 -3.44 -21.00 18.28
CA ALA A 118 -4.85 -21.35 18.41
C ALA A 118 -5.31 -22.33 17.30
N GLN A 119 -4.88 -22.10 16.05
CA GLN A 119 -5.12 -23.02 14.94
C GLN A 119 -4.39 -24.35 15.14
N ALA A 120 -3.16 -24.36 15.66
CA ALA A 120 -2.41 -25.59 15.93
C ALA A 120 -3.04 -26.43 17.05
N SER A 121 -3.59 -25.79 18.09
CA SER A 121 -4.34 -26.47 19.13
C SER A 121 -5.69 -26.97 18.63
N ALA A 122 -6.40 -26.19 17.80
CA ALA A 122 -7.63 -26.63 17.13
C ALA A 122 -7.39 -27.78 16.14
N VAL A 123 -6.26 -27.79 15.41
CA VAL A 123 -5.86 -28.90 14.54
C VAL A 123 -5.44 -30.12 15.35
N ARG A 124 -4.82 -29.96 16.54
CA ARG A 124 -4.48 -31.08 17.42
C ARG A 124 -5.73 -31.70 18.05
N ALA A 125 -6.68 -30.88 18.50
CA ALA A 125 -8.00 -31.31 18.97
C ALA A 125 -8.81 -31.94 17.83
N GLY A 126 -8.76 -31.33 16.64
CA GLY A 126 -9.37 -31.84 15.41
C GLY A 126 -8.70 -33.11 14.88
N ALA A 127 -7.41 -33.33 15.10
CA ALA A 127 -6.68 -34.57 14.75
C ALA A 127 -6.98 -35.69 15.76
N ALA A 128 -7.16 -35.38 17.04
CA ALA A 128 -7.68 -36.33 18.02
C ALA A 128 -9.14 -36.73 17.70
N GLY A 129 -9.96 -35.78 17.22
CA GLY A 129 -11.31 -36.06 16.72
C GLY A 129 -11.35 -36.71 15.32
N ALA A 130 -10.40 -36.41 14.43
CA ALA A 130 -10.32 -36.97 13.08
C ALA A 130 -9.63 -38.34 13.04
N ALA A 131 -8.84 -38.71 14.07
CA ALA A 131 -8.39 -40.09 14.25
C ALA A 131 -9.56 -41.04 14.53
N VAL A 132 -10.68 -40.52 15.05
CA VAL A 132 -11.94 -41.24 15.26
C VAL A 132 -12.81 -41.26 13.98
N VAL A 133 -12.56 -40.39 12.99
CA VAL A 133 -13.45 -40.19 11.80
C VAL A 133 -12.67 -40.00 10.49
N ALA A 134 -11.51 -40.64 10.32
CA ALA A 134 -10.58 -40.29 9.23
C ALA A 134 -11.16 -40.43 7.82
N GLY A 135 -11.19 -39.31 7.09
CA GLY A 135 -11.46 -39.20 5.65
C GLY A 135 -10.63 -38.12 4.95
N SER A 136 -9.40 -38.45 4.52
CA SER A 136 -8.58 -37.90 3.41
C SER A 136 -7.97 -36.45 3.44
N PRO A 137 -6.67 -36.29 3.79
CA PRO A 137 -5.92 -35.00 3.81
C PRO A 137 -5.13 -34.63 2.51
N GLY A 138 -5.55 -35.10 1.32
CA GLY A 138 -4.73 -35.02 0.09
C GLY A 138 -4.67 -33.66 -0.63
N ARG A 139 -5.73 -32.85 -0.56
CA ARG A 139 -5.87 -31.65 -1.44
C ARG A 139 -5.01 -30.44 -1.03
N ALA A 140 -4.74 -30.24 0.26
CA ALA A 140 -4.04 -29.06 0.75
C ALA A 140 -2.53 -29.05 0.42
N ARG A 141 -1.88 -30.23 0.36
CA ARG A 141 -0.46 -30.37 0.02
C ARG A 141 -0.17 -30.05 -1.45
N ALA A 142 -1.08 -30.39 -2.36
CA ALA A 142 -0.91 -30.17 -3.80
C ALA A 142 -0.90 -28.67 -4.19
N LEU A 143 -1.70 -27.84 -3.51
CA LEU A 143 -1.77 -26.40 -3.80
C LEU A 143 -0.51 -25.64 -3.34
N ARG A 144 0.11 -26.05 -2.23
CA ARG A 144 1.37 -25.45 -1.75
C ARG A 144 2.54 -25.67 -2.72
N LEU A 145 2.63 -26.85 -3.31
CA LEU A 145 3.67 -27.18 -4.30
C LEU A 145 3.53 -26.36 -5.60
N ARG A 146 2.30 -26.03 -6.01
CA ARG A 146 2.05 -25.20 -7.20
C ARG A 146 2.49 -23.74 -7.00
N ARG A 147 2.26 -23.17 -5.81
CA ARG A 147 2.65 -21.80 -5.48
C ARG A 147 4.18 -21.60 -5.41
N VAL A 148 4.90 -22.59 -4.87
CA VAL A 148 6.38 -22.54 -4.81
C VAL A 148 7.01 -22.60 -6.20
N ARG A 149 6.42 -23.37 -7.13
CA ARG A 149 6.86 -23.45 -8.53
C ARG A 149 6.67 -22.14 -9.29
N ALA A 150 5.58 -21.40 -9.04
CA ALA A 150 5.32 -20.11 -9.68
C ALA A 150 6.26 -19.00 -9.20
N LEU A 151 6.60 -18.98 -7.90
CA LEU A 151 7.54 -18.00 -7.34
C LEU A 151 8.97 -18.23 -7.85
N THR A 152 9.38 -19.49 -7.99
CA THR A 152 10.72 -19.81 -8.50
C THR A 152 10.87 -19.52 -9.99
N SER A 153 9.83 -19.71 -10.81
CA SER A 153 9.88 -19.27 -12.22
C SER A 153 9.97 -17.75 -12.38
N LEU A 154 9.33 -16.99 -11.48
CA LEU A 154 9.35 -15.53 -11.51
C LEU A 154 10.74 -14.97 -11.14
N ILE A 155 11.41 -15.59 -10.16
CA ILE A 155 12.79 -15.27 -9.79
C ILE A 155 13.77 -15.56 -10.94
N LEU A 156 13.59 -16.68 -11.65
CA LEU A 156 14.41 -17.03 -12.81
C LEU A 156 14.25 -16.00 -13.94
N LEU A 157 13.02 -15.58 -14.22
CA LEU A 157 12.74 -14.54 -15.22
C LEU A 157 13.42 -13.21 -14.85
N GLY A 158 13.34 -12.80 -13.58
CA GLY A 158 14.01 -11.60 -13.08
C GLY A 158 15.54 -11.65 -13.24
N GLY A 159 16.15 -12.81 -12.96
CA GLY A 159 17.60 -13.02 -13.14
C GLY A 159 18.04 -12.92 -14.61
N ILE A 160 17.24 -13.46 -15.54
CA ILE A 160 17.51 -13.36 -16.99
C ILE A 160 17.43 -11.90 -17.46
N LEU A 161 16.40 -11.15 -17.05
CA LEU A 161 16.30 -9.73 -17.39
C LEU A 161 17.49 -8.93 -16.86
N PHE A 162 17.92 -9.21 -15.63
CA PHE A 162 19.08 -8.54 -15.03
C PHE A 162 20.38 -8.86 -15.77
N PHE A 163 20.57 -10.12 -16.19
CA PHE A 163 21.71 -10.55 -17.00
C PHE A 163 21.75 -9.86 -18.37
N VAL A 164 20.62 -9.85 -19.10
CA VAL A 164 20.53 -9.18 -20.41
C VAL A 164 20.78 -7.67 -20.29
N SER A 165 20.20 -7.04 -19.26
CA SER A 165 20.47 -5.62 -18.96
C SER A 165 21.95 -5.37 -18.64
N GLY A 166 22.62 -6.29 -17.95
CA GLY A 166 24.05 -6.20 -17.66
C GLY A 166 24.93 -6.31 -18.91
N VAL A 167 24.59 -7.19 -19.85
CA VAL A 167 25.32 -7.34 -21.13
C VAL A 167 25.23 -6.07 -21.97
N VAL A 168 24.06 -5.43 -22.03
CA VAL A 168 23.86 -4.15 -22.74
C VAL A 168 24.67 -3.02 -22.08
N ALA A 169 24.74 -3.00 -20.74
CA ALA A 169 25.53 -2.02 -20.00
C ALA A 169 27.05 -2.17 -20.26
N VAL A 170 27.55 -3.39 -20.39
CA VAL A 170 28.96 -3.66 -20.73
C VAL A 170 29.30 -3.23 -22.17
N ALA A 171 28.39 -3.46 -23.12
CA ALA A 171 28.56 -3.00 -24.50
C ALA A 171 28.64 -1.47 -24.64
N ALA A 172 28.09 -0.72 -23.67
CA ALA A 172 28.17 0.74 -23.57
C ALA A 172 29.38 1.24 -22.76
N GLY A 173 30.34 0.37 -22.41
CA GLY A 173 31.54 0.72 -21.62
C GLY A 173 31.37 0.63 -20.10
N GLY A 174 30.29 -0.01 -19.62
CA GLY A 174 30.00 -0.20 -18.20
C GLY A 174 30.75 -1.36 -17.53
N ALA A 175 30.76 -1.38 -16.19
CA ALA A 175 31.47 -2.36 -15.38
C ALA A 175 30.91 -3.79 -15.50
N TRP A 176 31.80 -4.79 -15.63
CA TRP A 176 31.46 -6.20 -15.89
C TRP A 176 30.84 -6.94 -14.68
N THR A 177 30.81 -6.28 -13.52
CA THR A 177 30.29 -6.84 -12.26
C THR A 177 28.79 -7.13 -12.31
N ALA A 178 28.03 -6.41 -13.13
CA ALA A 178 26.60 -6.66 -13.35
C ALA A 178 26.34 -7.99 -14.07
N VAL A 179 27.23 -8.40 -14.99
CA VAL A 179 27.13 -9.66 -15.74
C VAL A 179 27.41 -10.86 -14.84
N LEU A 180 28.45 -10.77 -13.99
CA LEU A 180 28.78 -11.81 -13.02
C LEU A 180 27.67 -11.98 -11.96
N GLY A 181 27.06 -10.88 -11.50
CA GLY A 181 25.92 -10.94 -10.58
C GLY A 181 24.68 -11.59 -11.21
N GLY A 182 24.39 -11.28 -12.48
CA GLY A 182 23.32 -11.92 -13.24
C GLY A 182 23.54 -13.42 -13.45
N LEU A 183 24.78 -13.83 -13.78
CA LEU A 183 25.13 -15.24 -13.96
C LEU A 183 24.98 -16.04 -12.65
N ALA A 184 25.47 -15.48 -11.53
CA ALA A 184 25.41 -16.13 -10.22
C ALA A 184 23.95 -16.31 -9.73
N THR A 185 23.09 -15.32 -9.96
CA THR A 185 21.67 -15.40 -9.59
C THR A 185 20.91 -16.42 -10.46
N VAL A 186 21.20 -16.51 -11.75
CA VAL A 186 20.65 -17.56 -12.64
C VAL A 186 21.11 -18.96 -12.20
N ALA A 187 22.39 -19.14 -11.88
CA ALA A 187 22.92 -20.43 -11.42
C ALA A 187 22.26 -20.88 -10.10
N LEU A 188 22.07 -19.97 -9.14
CA LEU A 188 21.37 -20.26 -7.88
C LEU A 188 19.90 -20.64 -8.09
N ALA A 189 19.20 -19.94 -8.99
CA ALA A 189 17.81 -20.23 -9.33
C ALA A 189 17.65 -21.61 -9.99
N VAL A 190 18.52 -21.96 -10.93
CA VAL A 190 18.55 -23.29 -11.57
C VAL A 190 18.88 -24.38 -10.55
N GLY A 191 19.82 -24.12 -9.64
CA GLY A 191 20.16 -25.01 -8.53
C GLY A 191 18.96 -25.32 -7.63
N ALA A 192 18.21 -24.29 -7.21
CA ALA A 192 17.00 -24.44 -6.39
C ALA A 192 15.89 -25.23 -7.12
N LEU A 193 15.69 -24.99 -8.42
CA LEU A 193 14.71 -25.71 -9.24
C LEU A 193 15.07 -27.20 -9.37
N SER A 194 16.35 -27.51 -9.57
CA SER A 194 16.84 -28.90 -9.68
C SER A 194 16.67 -29.69 -8.38
N ARG A 195 16.81 -29.04 -7.21
CA ARG A 195 16.58 -29.64 -5.89
C ARG A 195 15.09 -29.91 -5.66
N LEU A 196 14.24 -28.98 -6.08
CA LEU A 196 12.78 -29.12 -5.96
C LEU A 196 12.22 -30.20 -6.92
N ALA A 197 12.79 -30.31 -8.12
CA ALA A 197 12.48 -31.39 -9.05
C ALA A 197 12.88 -32.77 -8.49
N ARG A 198 14.06 -32.88 -7.87
CA ARG A 198 14.53 -34.13 -7.24
C ARG A 198 13.68 -34.54 -6.03
N THR A 199 13.31 -33.61 -5.17
CA THR A 199 12.46 -33.88 -3.99
C THR A 199 11.04 -34.28 -4.39
N SER A 200 10.45 -33.65 -5.40
CA SER A 200 9.14 -34.08 -5.92
C SER A 200 9.15 -35.46 -6.57
N ARG A 201 10.21 -35.82 -7.30
CA ARG A 201 10.39 -37.19 -7.83
C ARG A 201 10.51 -38.23 -6.72
N ARG A 202 11.27 -37.96 -5.65
CA ARG A 202 11.38 -38.84 -4.48
C ARG A 202 10.04 -39.02 -3.76
N ALA A 203 9.26 -37.94 -3.59
CA ALA A 203 7.93 -38.02 -2.99
C ALA A 203 6.95 -38.89 -3.82
N HIS A 204 7.01 -38.79 -5.15
CA HIS A 204 6.23 -39.65 -6.04
C HIS A 204 6.70 -41.10 -6.01
N GLN A 205 8.01 -41.35 -5.89
CA GLN A 205 8.57 -42.71 -5.73
C GLN A 205 8.17 -43.35 -4.40
N HIS A 206 8.14 -42.60 -3.30
CA HIS A 206 7.68 -43.12 -2.01
C HIS A 206 6.16 -43.36 -1.99
N ALA A 207 5.36 -42.54 -2.67
CA ALA A 207 3.93 -42.79 -2.84
C ALA A 207 3.67 -44.02 -3.75
N ALA A 208 4.47 -44.21 -4.80
CA ALA A 208 4.42 -45.41 -5.63
C ALA A 208 4.88 -46.66 -4.86
N ALA A 209 5.88 -46.55 -3.98
CA ALA A 209 6.34 -47.64 -3.12
C ALA A 209 5.32 -48.00 -2.02
N ALA A 210 4.63 -47.00 -1.43
CA ALA A 210 3.56 -47.21 -0.46
C ALA A 210 2.31 -47.85 -1.08
N ASN A 211 1.97 -47.48 -2.31
CA ASN A 211 0.88 -48.11 -3.07
C ASN A 211 1.29 -49.48 -3.65
N GLY A 212 2.60 -49.72 -3.85
CA GLY A 212 3.15 -51.00 -4.31
C GLY A 212 3.34 -52.03 -3.20
N SER A 213 3.29 -51.63 -1.93
CA SER A 213 3.33 -52.52 -0.77
C SER A 213 1.94 -53.04 -0.32
N GLU A 214 0.87 -52.68 -1.02
CA GLU A 214 -0.44 -53.35 -0.89
C GLU A 214 -0.50 -54.67 -1.70
N VAL A 215 0.63 -55.41 -1.76
CA VAL A 215 0.53 -56.86 -1.92
C VAL A 215 -0.01 -57.37 -0.59
N SER A 216 -1.34 -57.55 -0.58
CA SER A 216 -2.10 -58.28 0.40
C SER A 216 -1.26 -59.42 0.98
N SER A 217 -0.80 -59.26 2.22
CA SER A 217 -0.30 -60.39 2.99
C SER A 217 -1.44 -61.41 3.06
N PRO A 218 -1.20 -62.70 2.79
CA PRO A 218 -2.25 -63.69 2.92
C PRO A 218 -2.51 -63.87 4.42
N SER A 219 -3.47 -63.14 4.97
CA SER A 219 -4.10 -63.55 6.22
C SER A 219 -4.67 -64.94 5.96
N ALA A 220 -4.13 -65.93 6.66
CA ALA A 220 -4.63 -67.29 6.65
C ALA A 220 -6.13 -67.26 6.98
N ARG A 221 -6.96 -67.46 5.94
CA ARG A 221 -8.40 -67.64 6.12
C ARG A 221 -8.61 -68.99 6.76
N VAL A 222 -8.80 -69.00 8.08
CA VAL A 222 -9.44 -70.12 8.76
C VAL A 222 -10.87 -70.18 8.20
N GLY A 223 -11.20 -71.30 7.53
CA GLY A 223 -12.49 -71.49 6.90
C GLY A 223 -13.62 -71.43 7.93
N GLN A 224 -14.42 -70.38 7.89
CA GLN A 224 -15.75 -70.41 8.49
C GLN A 224 -16.67 -71.17 7.53
N ALA A 225 -17.31 -72.21 8.04
CA ALA A 225 -18.33 -72.96 7.32
C ALA A 225 -19.48 -72.00 6.98
N PHE A 226 -19.90 -72.04 5.71
CA PHE A 226 -20.94 -71.17 5.17
C PHE A 226 -22.29 -71.56 5.78
N GLU A 227 -22.85 -70.71 6.64
CA GLU A 227 -24.22 -70.82 7.12
C GLU A 227 -25.14 -70.07 6.16
N SER A 228 -26.12 -70.77 5.58
CA SER A 228 -27.03 -70.21 4.58
C SER A 228 -28.03 -69.24 5.23
N VAL A 229 -27.68 -67.96 5.17
CA VAL A 229 -28.59 -66.85 5.50
C VAL A 229 -29.81 -66.93 4.57
N HIS A 230 -30.97 -67.24 5.13
CA HIS A 230 -32.25 -67.07 4.44
C HIS A 230 -32.56 -65.58 4.40
N LEU A 231 -32.44 -64.96 3.23
CA LEU A 231 -32.88 -63.58 3.04
C LEU A 231 -34.41 -63.57 2.96
N GLU A 232 -35.05 -62.99 3.97
CA GLU A 232 -36.46 -62.67 3.93
C GLU A 232 -36.68 -61.63 2.82
N GLU A 233 -37.46 -61.99 1.80
CA GLU A 233 -37.62 -61.23 0.56
C GLU A 233 -38.38 -59.94 0.87
N THR A 234 -37.61 -58.90 1.21
CA THR A 234 -38.12 -57.56 1.42
C THR A 234 -38.52 -57.01 0.05
N PRO A 235 -39.78 -56.57 -0.16
CA PRO A 235 -40.21 -56.11 -1.46
C PRO A 235 -39.35 -54.93 -1.90
N VAL A 236 -38.56 -55.14 -2.96
CA VAL A 236 -37.68 -54.14 -3.54
C VAL A 236 -38.56 -53.05 -4.17
N VAL A 237 -38.75 -51.95 -3.45
CA VAL A 237 -39.31 -50.73 -4.04
C VAL A 237 -38.34 -50.31 -5.14
N ALA A 238 -38.81 -50.36 -6.39
CA ALA A 238 -38.00 -50.01 -7.55
C ALA A 238 -37.43 -48.60 -7.36
N PRO A 239 -36.10 -48.41 -7.46
CA PRO A 239 -35.49 -47.10 -7.29
C PRO A 239 -35.98 -46.16 -8.40
N SER A 240 -36.85 -45.22 -8.03
CA SER A 240 -37.31 -44.17 -8.94
C SER A 240 -36.12 -43.24 -9.20
N TRP A 241 -35.78 -43.04 -10.48
CA TRP A 241 -34.76 -42.10 -10.90
C TRP A 241 -35.14 -40.68 -10.43
N THR A 242 -34.49 -40.20 -9.37
CA THR A 242 -34.60 -38.81 -8.92
C THR A 242 -33.43 -38.03 -9.51
N PRO A 243 -33.66 -37.00 -10.35
CA PRO A 243 -32.58 -36.23 -10.93
C PRO A 243 -31.79 -35.51 -9.84
N LEU A 244 -30.48 -35.73 -9.83
CA LEU A 244 -29.55 -35.04 -8.96
C LEU A 244 -29.53 -33.55 -9.35
N PRO A 245 -29.83 -32.60 -8.45
CA PRO A 245 -29.91 -31.20 -8.80
C PRO A 245 -28.56 -30.71 -9.33
N LEU A 246 -28.60 -29.92 -10.40
CA LEU A 246 -27.38 -29.33 -10.96
C LEU A 246 -26.64 -28.54 -9.88
N PRO A 247 -25.30 -28.64 -9.84
CA PRO A 247 -24.49 -27.88 -8.89
C PRO A 247 -24.78 -26.39 -9.06
N ARG A 248 -25.05 -25.72 -7.94
CA ARG A 248 -25.44 -24.30 -7.90
C ARG A 248 -24.34 -23.45 -8.57
N PRO A 249 -24.69 -22.50 -9.45
CA PRO A 249 -23.69 -21.73 -10.17
C PRO A 249 -22.83 -20.90 -9.21
N MET A 250 -21.53 -20.81 -9.51
CA MET A 250 -20.50 -20.25 -8.62
C MET A 250 -20.76 -18.82 -8.13
N HIS A 251 -21.51 -18.01 -8.87
CA HIS A 251 -21.86 -16.64 -8.45
C HIS A 251 -22.90 -16.61 -7.32
N LEU A 252 -23.64 -17.70 -7.09
CA LEU A 252 -24.60 -17.85 -5.99
C LEU A 252 -24.03 -18.60 -4.78
N SER A 253 -22.82 -19.15 -4.87
CA SER A 253 -22.14 -19.73 -3.72
C SER A 253 -21.47 -18.65 -2.88
N ARG A 254 -21.82 -18.58 -1.59
CA ARG A 254 -21.13 -17.71 -0.62
C ARG A 254 -19.64 -18.04 -0.63
N GLY A 255 -18.79 -17.05 -0.95
CA GLY A 255 -17.33 -17.22 -1.05
C GLY A 255 -16.76 -17.21 -2.48
N SER A 256 -17.56 -16.87 -3.49
CA SER A 256 -17.07 -16.61 -4.85
C SER A 256 -15.93 -15.58 -4.87
N VAL A 257 -14.93 -15.80 -5.72
CA VAL A 257 -13.81 -14.86 -5.95
C VAL A 257 -14.32 -13.49 -6.38
N ALA A 258 -15.42 -13.44 -7.15
CA ALA A 258 -16.06 -12.19 -7.54
C ALA A 258 -16.63 -11.45 -6.32
N GLN A 259 -17.21 -12.17 -5.36
CA GLN A 259 -17.74 -11.57 -4.13
C GLN A 259 -16.62 -11.12 -3.18
N ALA A 260 -15.51 -11.86 -3.10
CA ALA A 260 -14.33 -11.43 -2.37
C ALA A 260 -13.69 -10.17 -3.00
N ALA A 261 -13.74 -10.04 -4.33
CA ALA A 261 -13.28 -8.85 -5.04
C ALA A 261 -14.19 -7.63 -4.83
N MET A 262 -15.51 -7.82 -4.80
CA MET A 262 -16.44 -6.72 -4.50
C MET A 262 -16.31 -6.26 -3.04
N ALA A 263 -16.22 -7.21 -2.10
CA ALA A 263 -16.02 -6.88 -0.68
C ALA A 263 -14.72 -6.10 -0.42
N SER A 264 -13.64 -6.35 -1.18
CA SER A 264 -12.41 -5.58 -1.04
C SER A 264 -12.51 -4.18 -1.64
N VAL A 265 -13.29 -4.01 -2.71
CA VAL A 265 -13.62 -2.68 -3.28
C VAL A 265 -14.46 -1.87 -2.32
N ASP A 266 -15.47 -2.49 -1.69
CA ASP A 266 -16.34 -1.85 -0.70
C ASP A 266 -15.55 -1.41 0.54
N ALA A 267 -14.70 -2.28 1.08
CA ALA A 267 -13.81 -1.94 2.19
C ALA A 267 -12.86 -0.78 1.83
N ALA A 268 -12.33 -0.75 0.60
CA ALA A 268 -11.52 0.37 0.14
C ALA A 268 -12.33 1.66 -0.01
N ALA A 269 -13.61 1.58 -0.38
CA ALA A 269 -14.50 2.74 -0.45
C ALA A 269 -14.84 3.28 0.95
N GLU A 270 -15.08 2.42 1.93
CA GLU A 270 -15.29 2.81 3.33
C GLU A 270 -14.06 3.53 3.91
N LEU A 271 -12.85 3.02 3.67
CA LEU A 271 -11.62 3.70 4.11
C LEU A 271 -11.46 5.10 3.51
N ARG A 272 -11.86 5.30 2.24
CA ARG A 272 -11.85 6.64 1.62
C ARG A 272 -12.88 7.58 2.25
N LYS A 273 -14.08 7.08 2.59
CA LYS A 273 -15.10 7.86 3.29
C LYS A 273 -14.60 8.31 4.66
N VAL A 274 -14.07 7.38 5.44
CA VAL A 274 -13.50 7.67 6.77
C VAL A 274 -12.33 8.66 6.68
N ALA A 275 -11.46 8.51 5.68
CA ALA A 275 -10.37 9.46 5.47
C ALA A 275 -10.87 10.87 5.10
N ALA A 276 -11.92 10.97 4.28
CA ALA A 276 -12.53 12.25 3.92
C ALA A 276 -13.22 12.91 5.13
N GLU A 277 -13.94 12.13 5.95
CA GLU A 277 -14.53 12.60 7.20
C GLU A 277 -13.47 13.10 8.17
N ALA A 278 -12.34 12.40 8.28
CA ALA A 278 -11.22 12.82 9.12
C ALA A 278 -10.52 14.11 8.63
N GLU A 279 -10.46 14.36 7.33
CA GLU A 279 -9.99 15.63 6.76
C GLU A 279 -10.97 16.78 7.07
N LEU A 280 -12.28 16.55 6.92
CA LEU A 280 -13.30 17.54 7.27
C LEU A 280 -13.27 17.89 8.76
N ALA A 281 -13.14 16.89 9.63
CA ALA A 281 -13.01 17.10 11.08
C ALA A 281 -11.76 17.91 11.44
N ARG A 282 -10.63 17.66 10.77
CA ARG A 282 -9.40 18.46 10.95
C ARG A 282 -9.58 19.91 10.51
N ARG A 283 -10.26 20.14 9.38
CA ARG A 283 -10.57 21.51 8.91
C ARG A 283 -11.53 22.24 9.85
N ALA A 284 -12.54 21.55 10.38
CA ALA A 284 -13.45 22.12 11.37
C ALA A 284 -12.71 22.52 12.66
N ALA A 285 -11.87 21.63 13.20
CA ALA A 285 -11.06 21.93 14.37
C ALA A 285 -10.09 23.11 14.14
N ALA A 286 -9.49 23.20 12.95
CA ALA A 286 -8.63 24.34 12.59
C ALA A 286 -9.41 25.67 12.54
N LEU A 287 -10.67 25.65 12.09
CA LEU A 287 -11.54 26.84 12.10
C LEU A 287 -11.97 27.21 13.52
N GLU A 288 -12.32 26.24 14.37
CA GLU A 288 -12.67 26.50 15.78
C GLU A 288 -11.51 27.10 16.57
N VAL A 289 -10.28 26.63 16.37
CA VAL A 289 -9.08 27.22 17.00
C VAL A 289 -8.81 28.64 16.51
N ALA A 290 -9.13 28.96 15.25
CA ALA A 290 -9.01 30.31 14.72
C ALA A 290 -10.08 31.28 15.25
N VAL A 291 -11.25 30.75 15.65
CA VAL A 291 -12.32 31.51 16.32
C VAL A 291 -12.14 31.42 17.83
N THR A 292 -11.04 31.97 18.35
CA THR A 292 -10.91 32.19 19.79
C THR A 292 -12.04 33.15 20.20
N PRO A 293 -12.97 32.75 21.08
CA PRO A 293 -14.06 33.64 21.48
C PRO A 293 -13.44 34.85 22.17
N LEU A 294 -13.68 36.05 21.63
CA LEU A 294 -13.39 37.31 22.28
C LEU A 294 -14.24 37.39 23.55
N THR A 295 -13.70 36.92 24.67
CA THR A 295 -14.26 37.22 25.98
C THR A 295 -14.15 38.73 26.15
N ARG A 296 -15.27 39.43 25.93
CA ARG A 296 -15.39 40.85 26.22
C ARG A 296 -15.12 41.01 27.71
N ALA A 297 -13.92 41.42 28.07
CA ALA A 297 -13.62 41.92 29.40
C ALA A 297 -14.56 43.10 29.64
N VAL A 298 -15.55 42.91 30.51
CA VAL A 298 -16.30 44.03 31.08
C VAL A 298 -15.33 44.66 32.08
N PRO A 299 -14.78 45.86 31.81
CA PRO A 299 -13.90 46.49 32.77
C PRO A 299 -14.67 46.71 34.08
N GLY A 300 -13.98 46.39 35.17
CA GLY A 300 -14.43 46.58 36.53
C GLY A 300 -14.99 47.98 36.74
N ARG A 301 -16.13 47.97 37.40
CA ARG A 301 -16.96 49.10 37.77
C ARG A 301 -16.23 49.93 38.84
N GLU A 302 -15.50 50.93 38.41
CA GLU A 302 -15.06 52.03 39.28
C GLU A 302 -15.17 53.34 38.50
N ASN A 303 -16.40 53.81 38.36
CA ASN A 303 -16.72 55.23 38.20
C ASN A 303 -18.23 55.41 38.41
N ALA A 304 -18.56 56.28 39.36
CA ALA A 304 -19.90 56.74 39.65
C ALA A 304 -20.55 57.35 38.39
N PRO A 305 -21.88 57.25 38.22
CA PRO A 305 -22.55 57.75 37.02
C PRO A 305 -22.57 59.27 37.04
N VAL A 306 -21.71 59.91 36.25
CA VAL A 306 -21.98 61.27 35.77
C VAL A 306 -22.97 61.12 34.62
N VAL A 307 -24.23 61.44 34.89
CA VAL A 307 -25.28 61.55 33.88
C VAL A 307 -24.99 62.81 33.07
N PRO A 308 -24.63 62.75 31.77
CA PRO A 308 -24.70 63.95 30.95
C PRO A 308 -26.17 64.28 30.73
N ALA A 309 -26.54 65.53 31.04
CA ALA A 309 -27.89 66.04 30.85
C ALA A 309 -28.36 65.79 29.40
N ALA A 310 -29.40 64.97 29.24
CA ALA A 310 -30.00 64.70 27.95
C ALA A 310 -30.52 66.02 27.35
N SER A 311 -29.92 66.47 26.25
CA SER A 311 -30.38 67.67 25.57
C SER A 311 -31.78 67.41 24.99
N ARG A 312 -32.68 68.40 25.11
CA ARG A 312 -34.07 68.36 24.62
C ARG A 312 -34.23 68.09 23.11
N PHE A 313 -33.13 68.16 22.37
CA PHE A 313 -33.09 67.95 20.93
C PHE A 313 -32.61 66.55 20.54
N ALA A 314 -32.11 65.74 21.49
CA ALA A 314 -31.64 64.38 21.21
C ALA A 314 -32.76 63.42 20.76
N SER A 315 -34.03 63.80 20.97
CA SER A 315 -35.22 63.04 20.55
C SER A 315 -35.98 63.65 19.37
N MET A 316 -35.55 64.80 18.84
CA MET A 316 -36.17 65.43 17.67
C MET A 316 -35.67 64.76 16.40
N GLY A 317 -36.37 63.71 15.93
CA GLY A 317 -36.07 63.00 14.69
C GLY A 317 -35.95 61.48 14.84
N VAL A 318 -35.97 60.94 16.07
CA VAL A 318 -36.05 59.50 16.31
C VAL A 318 -37.52 59.08 16.19
N VAL A 319 -37.92 58.67 14.99
CA VAL A 319 -39.12 57.86 14.81
C VAL A 319 -38.79 56.51 15.44
N GLY A 320 -39.35 56.24 16.62
CA GLY A 320 -39.17 54.95 17.27
C GLY A 320 -39.56 53.84 16.32
N ASP A 321 -38.74 52.78 16.27
CA ASP A 321 -38.98 51.63 15.43
C ASP A 321 -40.43 51.18 15.62
N THR A 322 -41.23 51.31 14.57
CA THR A 322 -42.55 50.71 14.50
C THR A 322 -42.35 49.22 14.73
N ALA A 323 -42.86 48.71 15.86
CA ALA A 323 -42.78 47.31 16.20
C ALA A 323 -43.17 46.46 14.98
N PRO A 324 -42.25 45.67 14.40
CA PRO A 324 -42.66 44.68 13.43
C PRO A 324 -43.49 43.67 14.22
N GLY A 325 -44.81 43.69 14.02
CA GLY A 325 -45.81 42.87 14.72
C GLY A 325 -45.72 41.37 14.46
N MET A 326 -44.54 40.85 14.11
CA MET A 326 -44.30 39.44 13.90
C MET A 326 -42.82 39.12 14.08
N SER A 327 -42.35 39.13 15.33
CA SER A 327 -40.97 38.79 15.65
C SER A 327 -40.69 37.28 15.62
N ASP A 328 -41.70 36.42 15.42
CA ASP A 328 -41.47 34.99 15.29
C ASP A 328 -42.55 34.25 14.48
N LEU A 329 -42.24 33.93 13.22
CA LEU A 329 -43.08 33.15 12.32
C LEU A 329 -43.10 31.66 12.70
N ASP A 330 -42.04 31.18 13.35
CA ASP A 330 -41.88 29.77 13.71
C ASP A 330 -42.80 29.37 14.85
N ASP A 331 -43.05 30.28 15.79
CA ASP A 331 -44.03 30.09 16.87
C ASP A 331 -45.47 29.96 16.34
N VAL A 332 -45.82 30.71 15.28
CA VAL A 332 -47.13 30.62 14.62
C VAL A 332 -47.29 29.27 13.90
N LEU A 333 -46.25 28.84 13.16
CA LEU A 333 -46.26 27.55 12.46
C LEU A 333 -46.21 26.35 13.42
N ARG A 334 -45.63 26.51 14.62
CA ARG A 334 -45.63 25.50 15.68
C ARG A 334 -47.03 25.33 16.27
N ARG A 335 -47.74 26.42 16.57
CA ARG A 335 -49.14 26.36 17.05
C ARG A 335 -50.07 25.71 16.03
N ARG A 336 -49.93 26.01 14.74
CA ARG A 336 -50.75 25.36 13.69
C ARG A 336 -50.53 23.86 13.61
N ARG A 337 -49.29 23.38 13.77
CA ARG A 337 -48.98 21.94 13.77
C ARG A 337 -49.49 21.20 15.01
N ALA A 338 -49.67 21.89 16.14
CA ALA A 338 -50.19 21.29 17.36
C ALA A 338 -51.73 21.16 17.39
N VAL A 339 -52.44 21.79 16.45
CA VAL A 339 -53.91 21.81 16.36
C VAL A 339 -54.41 21.03 15.12
N GLY A 340 -53.51 20.39 14.38
CA GLY A 340 -53.83 19.53 13.22
C GLY A 340 -53.89 18.06 13.58
#